data_AF-A0A847A2L1-F1
#
_entry.id   AF-A0A847A2L1-F1
#
_cell.length_a   1.000
_cell.length_b   1.000
_cell.length_c   1.000
_cell.angle_alpha   90.00
_cell.angle_beta   90.00
_cell.angle_gamma   90.00
#
_symmetry.space_group_name_H-M   'P 1'
#
loop_
_entity.id
_entity.type
_entity.pdbx_description
1 polymer ?
#
loop_
_entity_poly.entity_id
_entity_poly.type
_entity_poly.pdbx_seq_one_letter_code
_entity_poly.pdbx_strand_id
1 'polypeptide(L)'
;GLMHREDVNGGKRQEYRITSKALDFFDVTTSINAWAETWLAENGHSGLTLRHIPCENKLMPQYTCNACNGVLTRTEIHFEGPISDQ
;
A
#
# COMPACT_ATOMS: atom_id res chain seq x y z
N GLY A 1 1.87 2.99 -15.70
CA GLY A 1 0.67 2.86 -14.83
C GLY A 1 1.07 2.89 -13.38
N LEU A 2 1.76 1.84 -12.94
CA LEU A 2 2.69 1.90 -11.81
C LEU A 2 4.12 1.75 -12.33
N MET A 3 4.30 0.97 -13.39
CA MET A 3 5.56 0.82 -14.10
C MET A 3 5.45 1.33 -15.55
N HIS A 4 6.60 1.60 -16.16
CA HIS A 4 6.80 1.76 -17.60
C HIS A 4 7.98 0.92 -18.07
N ARG A 5 8.05 0.68 -19.37
CA ARG A 5 9.08 -0.14 -20.00
C ARG A 5 10.09 0.75 -20.70
N GLU A 6 11.37 0.46 -20.52
CA GLU A 6 12.49 1.16 -21.17
C GLU A 6 13.39 0.18 -21.92
N ASP A 7 13.89 0.61 -23.09
CA ASP A 7 14.93 -0.10 -23.82
C ASP A 7 16.28 0.05 -23.11
N VAL A 8 16.97 -1.06 -22.85
CA VAL A 8 18.35 -0.99 -22.33
C VAL A 8 19.30 -0.75 -23.50
N ASN A 9 20.07 0.34 -23.42
CA ASN A 9 21.00 0.75 -24.48
C ASN A 9 21.89 -0.40 -24.96
N GLY A 10 21.81 -0.72 -26.26
CA GLY A 10 22.67 -1.70 -26.93
C GLY A 10 22.23 -3.17 -26.85
N GLY A 11 21.05 -3.49 -26.32
CA GLY A 11 20.57 -4.87 -26.21
C GLY A 11 19.11 -5.08 -26.64
N LYS A 12 18.70 -6.35 -26.80
CA LYS A 12 17.28 -6.75 -27.01
C LYS A 12 16.45 -6.75 -25.71
N ARG A 13 17.05 -6.38 -24.58
CA ARG A 13 16.43 -6.48 -23.25
C ARG A 13 15.65 -5.21 -22.92
N GLN A 14 14.51 -5.41 -22.29
CA GLN A 14 13.66 -4.36 -21.74
C GLN A 14 13.79 -4.33 -20.21
N GLU A 15 13.74 -3.15 -19.63
CA GLU A 15 13.65 -2.93 -18.19
C GLU A 15 12.29 -2.36 -17.80
N TYR A 16 11.80 -2.74 -16.61
CA TYR A 16 10.60 -2.18 -16.01
C TYR A 16 11.02 -1.21 -14.91
N ARG A 17 10.71 0.07 -15.10
CA ARG A 17 10.97 1.12 -14.13
C ARG A 17 9.66 1.53 -13.48
N ILE A 18 9.72 1.87 -12.20
CA ILE A 18 8.57 2.41 -11.48
C ILE A 18 8.36 3.88 -11.83
N THR A 19 7.11 4.30 -11.82
CA THR A 19 6.67 5.69 -12.00
C THR A 19 6.43 6.35 -10.64
N SER A 20 6.27 7.67 -10.60
CA SER A 20 5.82 8.38 -9.39
C SER A 20 4.53 7.79 -8.82
N LYS A 21 3.60 7.38 -9.70
CA LYS A 21 2.33 6.73 -9.30
C LYS A 21 2.54 5.44 -8.49
N ALA A 22 3.64 4.72 -8.70
CA ALA A 22 3.96 3.54 -7.88
C ALA A 22 4.47 3.91 -6.50
N LEU A 23 5.17 5.03 -6.37
CA LEU A 23 5.58 5.55 -5.07
C LEU A 23 4.35 6.01 -4.27
N ASP A 24 3.42 6.70 -4.93
CA ASP A 24 2.15 7.13 -4.33
C ASP A 24 1.24 5.94 -3.95
N PHE A 25 1.52 4.74 -4.45
CA PHE A 25 0.78 3.51 -4.14
C PHE A 25 1.23 2.84 -2.84
N PHE A 26 2.19 3.44 -2.13
CA PHE A 26 2.75 2.90 -0.89
C PHE A 26 1.67 2.58 0.15
N ASP A 27 0.68 3.44 0.36
CA ASP A 27 -0.38 3.25 1.37
C ASP A 27 -1.20 1.97 1.14
N VAL A 28 -1.41 1.60 -0.12
CA VAL A 28 -2.09 0.34 -0.47
C VAL A 28 -1.20 -0.85 -0.12
N THR A 29 0.08 -0.80 -0.51
CA THR A 29 1.02 -1.91 -0.23
C THR A 29 1.25 -2.12 1.27
N THR A 30 1.32 -1.04 2.07
CA THR A 30 1.44 -1.13 3.53
C THR A 30 0.19 -1.72 4.18
N SER A 31 -0.98 -1.33 3.70
CA SER A 31 -2.27 -1.91 4.15
C SER A 31 -2.33 -3.41 3.88
N ILE A 32 -1.89 -3.86 2.69
CA ILE A 32 -1.82 -5.29 2.34
C ILE A 32 -0.84 -6.03 3.25
N ASN A 33 0.33 -5.46 3.55
CA ASN A 33 1.30 -6.09 4.45
C ASN A 33 0.74 -6.29 5.86
N ALA A 34 0.03 -5.29 6.41
CA ALA A 34 -0.61 -5.39 7.72
C ALA A 34 -1.74 -6.44 7.74
N TRP A 35 -2.52 -6.55 6.67
CA TRP A 35 -3.49 -7.63 6.50
C TRP A 35 -2.80 -9.01 6.47
N ALA A 36 -1.75 -9.17 5.67
CA ALA A 36 -1.04 -10.44 5.54
C ALA A 36 -0.44 -10.91 6.88
N GLU A 37 0.04 -9.99 7.71
CA GLU A 37 0.54 -10.32 9.04
C GLU A 37 -0.53 -10.94 9.95
N THR A 38 -1.78 -10.49 9.81
CA THR A 38 -2.91 -11.00 10.59
C THR A 38 -3.43 -12.34 10.08
N TRP A 39 -3.40 -12.57 8.76
CA TRP A 39 -4.18 -13.65 8.12
C TRP A 39 -3.36 -14.72 7.38
N LEU A 40 -2.11 -14.44 6.98
CA LEU A 40 -1.32 -15.31 6.10
C LEU A 40 -0.24 -16.12 6.83
N ALA A 41 0.14 -15.71 8.03
CA ALA A 41 1.28 -16.31 8.70
C ALA A 41 0.85 -17.25 9.83
N GLU A 42 1.23 -18.52 9.76
CA GLU A 42 1.04 -19.51 10.83
C GLU A 42 1.67 -19.06 12.17
N ASN A 43 2.66 -18.14 12.10
CA ASN A 43 3.36 -17.54 13.22
C ASN A 43 3.20 -16.01 13.31
N GLY A 44 2.24 -15.42 12.60
CA GLY A 44 1.95 -13.98 12.66
C GLY A 44 2.98 -13.04 12.02
N HIS A 45 3.85 -13.51 11.12
CA HIS A 45 4.80 -12.67 10.37
C HIS A 45 4.56 -12.73 8.86
N SER A 46 4.26 -11.59 8.22
CA SER A 46 4.11 -11.48 6.75
C SER A 46 5.41 -11.73 5.96
N GLY A 47 6.53 -11.97 6.63
CA GLY A 47 7.88 -11.98 6.03
C GLY A 47 8.48 -10.59 5.80
N LEU A 48 7.73 -9.51 6.05
CA LEU A 48 8.16 -8.13 5.88
C LEU A 48 7.70 -7.25 7.06
N THR A 49 8.65 -6.82 7.90
CA THR A 49 8.37 -5.86 8.99
C THR A 49 8.71 -4.45 8.54
N LEU A 50 7.70 -3.56 8.55
CA LEU A 50 7.87 -2.14 8.27
C LEU A 50 8.12 -1.39 9.59
N ARG A 51 9.13 -0.52 9.64
CA ARG A 51 9.48 0.28 10.83
C ARG A 51 9.59 1.75 10.48
N HIS A 52 9.11 2.62 11.36
CA HIS A 52 9.31 4.06 11.24
C HIS A 52 10.78 4.39 11.55
N ILE A 53 11.50 4.97 10.60
CA ILE A 53 12.96 5.18 10.71
C ILE A 53 13.36 5.95 11.99
N PRO A 54 12.73 7.09 12.34
CA PRO A 54 13.11 7.87 13.52
C PRO A 54 12.89 7.20 14.88
N CYS A 55 11.87 6.34 15.01
CA CYS A 55 11.51 5.76 16.32
C CYS A 55 11.63 4.24 16.39
N GLU A 56 11.99 3.59 15.28
CA GLU A 56 12.20 2.14 15.11
C GLU A 56 10.99 1.24 15.44
N ASN A 57 9.88 1.84 15.85
CA ASN A 57 8.64 1.14 16.11
C ASN A 57 8.06 0.59 14.81
N LYS A 58 7.42 -0.56 14.94
CA LYS A 58 6.70 -1.19 13.84
C LYS A 58 5.59 -0.26 13.33
N LEU A 59 5.51 -0.11 12.02
CA LEU A 59 4.46 0.65 11.37
C LEU A 59 3.14 -0.12 11.47
N MET A 60 2.12 0.53 12.04
CA MET A 60 0.74 0.07 12.04
C MET A 60 -0.08 1.06 11.21
N PRO A 61 -0.41 0.75 9.94
CA PRO A 61 -1.15 1.68 9.09
C PRO A 61 -2.55 1.92 9.64
N GLN A 62 -2.96 3.19 9.68
CA GLN A 62 -4.29 3.62 10.12
C GLN A 62 -4.78 4.76 9.22
N TYR A 63 -6.04 4.70 8.81
CA TYR A 63 -6.71 5.83 8.18
C TYR A 63 -7.32 6.71 9.27
N THR A 64 -7.13 8.03 9.16
CA THR A 64 -7.70 9.00 10.10
C THR A 64 -8.52 10.03 9.35
N CYS A 65 -9.55 10.56 10.01
CA CYS A 65 -10.33 11.68 9.47
C CYS A 65 -9.53 12.97 9.60
N ASN A 66 -9.30 13.69 8.50
CA ASN A 66 -8.56 14.96 8.52
C ASN A 66 -9.24 16.09 9.32
N ALA A 67 -10.53 15.96 9.67
CA ALA A 67 -11.26 16.97 10.42
C ALA A 67 -11.22 16.72 11.94
N CYS A 68 -11.44 15.48 12.38
CA CYS A 68 -11.50 15.13 13.81
C CYS A 68 -10.30 14.34 14.32
N ASN A 69 -9.39 13.92 13.43
CA ASN A 69 -8.25 13.04 13.70
C ASN A 69 -8.61 11.67 14.31
N GLY A 70 -9.90 11.29 14.27
CA GLY A 70 -10.35 9.96 14.68
C GLY A 70 -9.89 8.88 13.72
N VAL A 71 -9.51 7.71 14.26
CA VAL A 71 -9.20 6.52 13.47
C VAL A 71 -10.47 6.01 12.82
N LEU A 72 -10.43 5.80 11.50
CA LEU A 72 -11.57 5.33 10.72
C LEU A 72 -11.64 3.82 10.70
N THR A 73 -12.82 3.30 10.97
CA THR A 73 -13.19 1.89 10.75
C THR A 73 -14.14 1.76 9.56
N ARG A 74 -14.28 0.53 9.04
CA ARG A 74 -15.14 0.25 7.87
C ARG A 74 -16.62 0.67 8.07
N THR A 75 -17.10 0.69 9.30
CA THR A 75 -18.49 1.06 9.63
C THR A 75 -18.71 2.57 9.75
N GLU A 76 -17.64 3.35 9.86
CA GLU A 76 -17.70 4.82 9.97
C GLU A 76 -17.57 5.52 8.61
N ILE A 77 -17.44 4.74 7.53
CA ILE A 77 -17.33 5.23 6.16
C ILE A 77 -18.64 4.92 5.42
N HIS A 78 -19.28 5.97 4.91
CA HIS A 78 -20.35 5.85 3.94
C HIS A 78 -19.76 5.90 2.52
N PHE A 79 -20.19 5.00 1.65
CA PHE A 79 -19.69 4.90 0.29
C PHE A 79 -20.75 5.49 -0.65
N GLU A 80 -20.40 6.61 -1.30
CA GLU A 80 -21.24 7.25 -2.30
C GLU A 80 -20.50 7.31 -3.63
N GLY A 81 -21.25 7.15 -4.72
CA GLY A 81 -20.75 7.15 -6.08
C GLY A 81 -21.69 6.37 -6.98
N PRO A 82 -21.55 6.50 -8.31
CA PRO A 82 -22.26 5.60 -9.21
C PRO A 82 -21.75 4.18 -8.92
N ILE A 83 -22.58 3.36 -8.27
CA ILE A 83 -22.49 1.92 -8.43
C ILE A 83 -22.86 1.74 -9.90
N SER A 84 -21.86 1.65 -10.78
CA SER A 84 -22.11 1.10 -12.09
C SER A 84 -22.49 -0.35 -11.85
N ASP A 85 -23.79 -0.64 -11.87
CA ASP A 85 -24.29 -1.99 -12.05
C ASP A 85 -23.68 -2.54 -13.35
N GLN A 86 -22.65 -3.36 -13.20
CA GLN A 86 -22.23 -4.35 -14.18
C GLN A 86 -22.00 -5.67 -13.46
#